data_AF-A0AAU3SMI5-F1
#
_entry.id   AF-A0AAU3SMI5-F1
#
_cell.length_a   1.000
_cell.length_b   1.000
_cell.length_c   1.000
_cell.angle_alpha   90.00
_cell.angle_beta   90.00
_cell.angle_gamma   90.00
#
_symmetry.space_group_name_H-M   'P 1'
#
loop_
_entity.id
_entity.type
_entity.pdbx_description
1 polymer ?
#
loop_
_entity_poly.entity_id
_entity_poly.type
_entity_poly.pdbx_seq_one_letter_code
_entity_poly.pdbx_strand_id
1 'polypeptide(L)'
;MSSSESAWQETSEEMHSLWRDVFNSEATTTDLSALCPSCRHKDLHRWFVLESAKPRTVLGVEHAGRGRVWEWCGTCHTFEHYMDGFVPTWWAEPYRVDAAELRYDPGPVEAARLRHDRQERRSSGGGVPGEAVPGE
;
A
#
# COMPACT_ATOMS: atom_id res chain seq x y z
N MET A 1 -25.47 -9.28 -14.26
CA MET A 1 -24.01 -9.32 -14.06
C MET A 1 -23.73 -8.68 -12.71
N SER A 2 -23.63 -9.50 -11.67
CA SER A 2 -23.45 -9.03 -10.30
C SER A 2 -22.08 -8.39 -10.16
N SER A 3 -22.04 -7.06 -10.03
CA SER A 3 -20.87 -6.36 -9.50
C SER A 3 -20.92 -6.56 -8.00
N SER A 4 -20.37 -7.68 -7.52
CA SER A 4 -20.06 -7.80 -6.09
C SER A 4 -18.90 -6.85 -5.84
N GLU A 5 -19.13 -5.79 -5.07
CA GLU A 5 -18.02 -5.12 -4.37
C GLU A 5 -17.32 -6.21 -3.56
N SER A 6 -16.16 -6.68 -4.02
CA SER A 6 -15.46 -7.78 -3.38
C SER A 6 -15.15 -7.36 -1.94
N ALA A 7 -15.73 -8.04 -0.96
CA ALA A 7 -15.36 -7.86 0.44
C ALA A 7 -13.86 -8.19 0.59
N TRP A 8 -13.15 -7.47 1.45
CA TRP A 8 -11.76 -7.81 1.77
C TRP A 8 -11.67 -9.21 2.37
N GLN A 9 -10.68 -9.98 1.94
CA GLN A 9 -10.46 -11.35 2.38
C GLN A 9 -9.01 -11.54 2.84
N GLU A 10 -8.84 -12.16 3.99
CA GLU A 10 -7.49 -12.52 4.45
C GLU A 10 -6.87 -13.57 3.53
N THR A 11 -5.55 -13.51 3.37
CA THR A 11 -4.77 -14.57 2.70
C THR A 11 -5.02 -15.91 3.41
N SER A 12 -5.25 -16.97 2.64
CA SER A 12 -5.39 -18.32 3.22
C SER A 12 -4.05 -18.84 3.73
N GLU A 13 -4.08 -19.81 4.64
CA GLU A 13 -2.86 -20.40 5.22
C GLU A 13 -1.93 -20.97 4.13
N GLU A 14 -2.50 -21.59 3.09
CA GLU A 14 -1.74 -22.15 1.97
C GLU A 14 -1.02 -21.08 1.15
N MET A 15 -1.59 -19.87 1.10
CA MET A 15 -1.07 -18.74 0.33
C MET A 15 -0.09 -17.86 1.12
N HIS A 16 -0.07 -17.98 2.45
CA HIS A 16 0.74 -17.14 3.33
C HIS A 16 2.24 -17.20 2.98
N SER A 17 2.80 -18.38 2.76
CA SER A 17 4.23 -18.51 2.40
C SER A 17 4.58 -17.79 1.09
N LEU A 18 3.75 -17.96 0.06
CA LEU A 18 3.93 -17.25 -1.22
C LEU A 18 3.78 -15.74 -1.06
N TRP A 19 2.84 -15.32 -0.21
CA TRP A 19 2.62 -13.93 0.12
C TRP A 19 3.84 -13.32 0.83
N ARG A 20 4.44 -14.03 1.79
CA ARG A 20 5.70 -13.60 2.44
C ARG A 20 6.86 -13.52 1.46
N ASP A 21 7.03 -14.51 0.59
CA ASP A 21 8.12 -14.52 -0.39
C ASP A 21 8.05 -13.30 -1.32
N VAL A 22 6.84 -12.99 -1.83
CA VAL A 22 6.63 -11.82 -2.69
C VAL A 22 6.95 -10.52 -1.95
N PHE A 23 6.38 -10.32 -0.77
CA PHE A 23 6.55 -9.08 -0.02
C PHE A 23 7.98 -8.90 0.52
N ASN A 24 8.68 -9.99 0.85
CA ASN A 24 10.08 -9.93 1.27
C ASN A 24 11.05 -9.68 0.09
N SER A 25 10.71 -10.13 -1.12
CA SER A 25 11.55 -9.89 -2.31
C SER A 25 11.67 -8.41 -2.67
N GLU A 26 10.65 -7.61 -2.35
CA GLU A 26 10.60 -6.17 -2.54
C GLU A 26 10.40 -5.46 -1.17
N ALA A 27 11.23 -5.79 -0.18
CA ALA A 27 11.07 -5.35 1.20
C ALA A 27 11.16 -3.82 1.43
N THR A 28 11.69 -3.05 0.48
CA THR A 28 11.96 -1.60 0.62
C THR A 28 11.07 -0.72 -0.27
N THR A 29 9.92 -1.23 -0.71
CA THR A 29 8.93 -0.46 -1.49
C THR A 29 7.54 -0.58 -0.87
N THR A 30 6.69 0.39 -1.20
CA THR A 30 5.29 0.49 -0.80
C THR A 30 4.39 -0.16 -1.85
N ASP A 31 4.68 0.08 -3.13
CA ASP A 31 3.97 -0.50 -4.26
C ASP A 31 4.90 -1.52 -4.94
N LEU A 32 4.45 -2.76 -5.00
CA LEU A 32 5.27 -3.88 -5.45
C LEU A 32 5.03 -4.17 -6.93
N SER A 33 6.09 -4.51 -7.64
CA SER A 33 6.05 -4.85 -9.07
C SER A 33 5.69 -6.32 -9.35
N ALA A 34 5.77 -7.16 -8.31
CA ALA A 34 5.43 -8.57 -8.33
C ALA A 34 3.94 -8.84 -8.60
N LEU A 35 3.64 -10.09 -8.99
CA LEU A 35 2.28 -10.55 -9.22
C LEU A 35 1.65 -10.99 -7.90
N CYS A 36 0.41 -10.60 -7.66
CA CYS A 36 -0.41 -11.11 -6.56
C CYS A 36 -0.45 -12.65 -6.62
N PRO A 37 -0.10 -13.36 -5.54
CA PRO A 37 -0.19 -14.82 -5.49
C PRO A 37 -1.61 -15.35 -5.78
N SER A 38 -2.65 -14.63 -5.37
CA SER A 38 -4.05 -15.04 -5.50
C SER A 38 -4.63 -14.78 -6.90
N CYS A 39 -4.46 -13.56 -7.43
CA CYS A 39 -5.13 -13.15 -8.69
C CYS A 39 -4.18 -12.83 -9.85
N ARG A 40 -2.86 -12.92 -9.64
CA ARG A 40 -1.81 -12.68 -10.64
C ARG A 40 -1.77 -11.26 -11.24
N HIS A 41 -2.45 -10.27 -10.64
CA HIS A 41 -2.33 -8.86 -11.04
C HIS A 41 -1.16 -8.16 -10.33
N LYS A 42 -0.60 -7.12 -10.96
CA LYS A 42 0.48 -6.28 -10.39
C LYS A 42 -0.11 -5.06 -9.67
N ASP A 43 -0.70 -5.33 -8.52
CA ASP A 43 -1.46 -4.33 -7.76
C ASP A 43 -1.33 -4.65 -6.27
N LEU A 44 -0.09 -4.88 -5.83
CA LEU A 44 0.27 -5.23 -4.46
C LEU A 44 0.81 -4.00 -3.76
N HIS A 45 0.32 -3.77 -2.54
CA HIS A 45 0.64 -2.58 -1.76
C HIS A 45 1.00 -2.96 -0.33
N ARG A 46 1.81 -2.11 0.30
CA ARG A 46 2.18 -2.15 1.70
C ARG A 46 2.08 -0.75 2.30
N TRP A 47 1.53 -0.68 3.51
CA TRP A 47 1.45 0.55 4.28
C TRP A 47 1.70 0.28 5.75
N PHE A 48 2.35 1.24 6.42
CA PHE A 48 2.73 1.12 7.83
C PHE A 48 2.18 2.28 8.65
N VAL A 49 1.83 2.00 9.90
CA VAL A 49 1.62 3.03 10.93
C VAL A 49 2.64 2.85 12.06
N LEU A 50 3.34 3.92 12.42
CA LEU A 50 4.24 3.93 13.57
C LEU A 50 3.46 4.27 14.84
N GLU A 51 3.50 3.37 15.83
CA GLU A 51 2.79 3.55 17.10
C GLU A 51 3.73 3.91 18.25
N SER A 52 4.96 3.41 18.21
CA SER A 52 5.97 3.74 19.20
C SER A 52 7.33 3.93 18.55
N ALA A 53 7.79 5.18 18.52
CA ALA A 53 9.11 5.57 18.02
C ALA A 53 10.20 5.15 19.01
N LYS A 54 10.63 3.89 18.91
CA LYS A 54 11.77 3.33 19.65
C LYS A 54 12.68 2.63 18.63
N PRO A 55 13.62 3.39 18.02
CA PRO A 55 14.45 2.87 16.95
C PRO A 55 15.22 1.62 17.38
N ARG A 56 15.34 0.65 16.49
CA ARG A 56 16.08 -0.58 16.75
C ARG A 56 16.49 -1.30 15.47
N THR A 57 17.51 -2.13 15.58
CA THR A 57 17.93 -3.04 14.51
C THR A 57 17.42 -4.44 14.80
N VAL A 58 16.72 -5.05 13.84
CA VAL A 58 16.22 -6.43 13.90
C VAL A 58 16.72 -7.16 12.67
N LEU A 59 17.46 -8.27 12.85
CA LEU A 59 18.04 -9.06 11.76
C LEU A 59 18.85 -8.22 10.74
N GLY A 60 19.58 -7.20 11.23
CA GLY A 60 20.38 -6.32 10.39
C GLY A 60 19.60 -5.21 9.66
N VAL A 61 18.28 -5.14 9.85
CA VAL A 61 17.42 -4.09 9.27
C VAL A 61 17.08 -3.05 10.33
N GLU A 62 17.26 -1.77 9.99
CA GLU A 62 16.92 -0.64 10.84
C GLU A 62 15.41 -0.34 10.79
N HIS A 63 14.84 -0.17 11.98
CA HIS A 63 13.42 0.16 12.14
C HIS A 63 13.27 1.43 12.97
N ALA A 64 12.32 2.28 12.60
CA ALA A 64 11.93 3.47 13.34
C ALA A 64 11.25 3.14 14.67
N GLY A 65 10.61 1.98 14.76
CA GLY A 65 9.97 1.51 15.99
C GLY A 65 8.88 0.46 15.75
N ARG A 66 8.04 0.25 16.77
CA ARG A 66 6.90 -0.68 16.68
C ARG A 66 5.71 -0.03 15.99
N GLY A 67 4.96 -0.84 15.26
CA GLY A 67 3.77 -0.38 14.57
C GLY A 67 2.98 -1.52 13.96
N ARG A 68 2.07 -1.16 13.05
CA ARG A 68 1.25 -2.12 12.30
C ARG A 68 1.56 -2.04 10.82
N VAL A 69 1.34 -3.15 10.12
CA VAL A 69 1.59 -3.27 8.68
C VAL A 69 0.35 -3.84 8.00
N TRP A 70 -0.10 -3.18 6.95
CA TRP A 70 -1.09 -3.71 6.02
C TRP A 70 -0.39 -4.05 4.72
N GLU A 71 -0.68 -5.23 4.21
CA GLU A 71 -0.23 -5.69 2.90
C GLU A 71 -1.45 -6.22 2.16
N TRP A 72 -1.66 -5.80 0.92
CA TRP A 72 -2.89 -6.16 0.21
C TRP A 72 -2.73 -6.13 -1.30
N CYS A 73 -3.71 -6.72 -1.99
CA CYS A 73 -3.91 -6.56 -3.42
C CYS A 73 -5.12 -5.66 -3.69
N GLY A 74 -4.93 -4.54 -4.38
CA GLY A 74 -6.01 -3.61 -4.76
C GLY A 74 -7.01 -4.21 -5.75
N THR A 75 -6.62 -5.26 -6.49
CA THR A 75 -7.47 -5.87 -7.52
C THR A 75 -8.40 -6.96 -6.98
N CYS A 76 -7.88 -7.89 -6.18
CA CYS A 76 -8.68 -9.01 -5.65
C CYS A 76 -9.08 -8.84 -4.19
N HIS A 77 -8.65 -7.76 -3.54
CA HIS A 77 -8.94 -7.45 -2.15
C HIS A 77 -8.48 -8.54 -1.16
N THR A 78 -7.44 -9.30 -1.52
CA THR A 78 -6.76 -10.21 -0.58
C THR A 78 -5.76 -9.41 0.26
N PHE A 79 -5.67 -9.68 1.56
CA PHE A 79 -4.79 -8.94 2.46
C PHE A 79 -4.19 -9.77 3.60
N GLU A 80 -3.13 -9.22 4.20
CA GLU A 80 -2.64 -9.59 5.53
C GLU A 80 -2.45 -8.34 6.37
N HIS A 81 -2.62 -8.50 7.69
CA HIS A 81 -2.47 -7.42 8.64
C HIS A 81 -1.66 -7.88 9.86
N TYR A 82 -0.59 -7.15 10.14
CA TYR A 82 0.35 -7.44 11.21
C TYR A 82 0.18 -6.42 12.34
N MET A 83 -0.44 -6.87 13.44
CA MET A 83 -0.73 -6.01 14.60
C MET A 83 0.50 -5.71 15.47
N ASP A 84 1.56 -6.53 15.43
CA ASP A 84 2.79 -6.33 16.19
C ASP A 84 4.01 -6.37 15.26
N GLY A 85 4.04 -5.42 14.31
CA GLY A 85 5.12 -5.27 13.34
C GLY A 85 6.17 -4.24 13.75
N PHE A 86 7.13 -4.05 12.84
CA PHE A 86 8.09 -2.95 12.93
C PHE A 86 7.97 -2.07 11.68
N VAL A 87 8.08 -0.76 11.89
CA VAL A 87 8.10 0.21 10.79
C VAL A 87 9.55 0.44 10.39
N PRO A 88 9.91 0.18 9.12
CA PRO A 88 11.30 0.35 8.67
C PRO A 88 11.68 1.84 8.60
N THR A 89 12.97 2.15 8.74
CA THR A 89 13.45 3.55 8.69
C THR A 89 13.28 4.22 7.33
N TRP A 90 13.20 3.44 6.24
CA TRP A 90 12.96 3.96 4.90
C TRP A 90 11.50 4.40 4.70
N TRP A 91 10.56 3.96 5.54
CA TRP A 91 9.15 4.29 5.39
C TRP A 91 8.92 5.78 5.64
N ALA A 92 8.37 6.43 4.62
CA ALA A 92 7.79 7.75 4.71
C ALA A 92 6.31 7.61 4.32
N GLU A 93 5.41 8.01 5.21
CA GLU A 93 3.97 7.90 4.99
C GLU A 93 3.55 8.72 3.74
N PRO A 94 3.12 8.07 2.64
CA PRO A 94 2.82 8.76 1.39
C PRO A 94 1.49 9.52 1.45
N TYR A 95 0.56 9.04 2.26
CA TYR A 95 -0.75 9.65 2.50
C TYR A 95 -1.20 9.33 3.92
N ARG A 96 -1.87 10.29 4.56
CA ARG A 96 -2.38 10.14 5.91
C ARG A 96 -3.72 9.42 5.91
N VAL A 97 -3.88 8.52 6.88
CA VAL A 97 -5.16 7.90 7.24
C VAL A 97 -5.48 8.32 8.67
N ASP A 98 -6.73 8.71 8.94
CA ASP A 98 -7.13 9.01 10.32
C ASP A 98 -7.03 7.73 11.15
N ALA A 99 -6.37 7.81 12.32
CA ALA A 99 -6.23 6.70 13.23
C ALA A 99 -7.58 6.14 13.70
N ALA A 100 -8.63 6.97 13.76
CA ALA A 100 -9.99 6.56 14.10
C ALA A 100 -10.68 5.77 12.97
N GLU A 101 -10.21 5.93 11.73
CA GLU A 101 -10.72 5.21 10.56
C GLU A 101 -9.98 3.89 10.30
N LEU A 102 -8.80 3.68 10.91
CA LEU A 102 -8.02 2.46 10.72
C LEU A 102 -8.80 1.24 11.19
N ARG A 103 -8.93 0.26 10.29
CA ARG A 103 -9.60 -1.02 10.53
C ARG A 103 -8.61 -2.18 10.40
N TYR A 104 -9.10 -3.37 10.71
CA TYR A 104 -8.35 -4.60 10.48
C TYR A 104 -8.09 -4.82 8.98
N ASP A 105 -9.11 -4.64 8.15
CA ASP A 105 -8.98 -4.67 6.69
C ASP A 105 -8.32 -3.38 6.15
N PRO A 106 -7.65 -3.43 4.99
CA PRO A 106 -6.97 -2.26 4.42
C PRO A 106 -7.94 -1.28 3.73
N GLY A 107 -9.25 -1.47 3.77
CA GLY A 107 -10.22 -0.64 3.03
C GLY A 107 -10.07 0.88 3.24
N PRO A 108 -9.92 1.40 4.47
CA PRO A 108 -9.66 2.81 4.70
C PRO A 108 -8.33 3.30 4.12
N VAL A 109 -7.29 2.46 4.20
CA VAL A 109 -5.94 2.74 3.68
C VAL A 109 -5.96 2.77 2.14
N GLU A 110 -6.58 1.78 1.52
CA GLU A 110 -6.77 1.72 0.06
C GLU A 110 -7.60 2.90 -0.45
N ALA A 111 -8.66 3.27 0.26
CA ALA A 111 -9.45 4.45 -0.09
C ALA A 111 -8.62 5.74 -0.03
N ALA A 112 -7.73 5.88 0.96
CA ALA A 112 -6.80 7.01 1.05
C ALA A 112 -5.77 7.00 -0.09
N ARG A 113 -5.19 5.84 -0.40
CA ARG A 113 -4.27 5.66 -1.55
C ARG A 113 -4.93 6.09 -2.86
N LEU A 114 -6.12 5.57 -3.16
CA LEU A 114 -6.85 5.89 -4.38
C LEU A 114 -7.25 7.38 -4.46
N ARG A 115 -7.47 8.06 -3.33
CA ARG A 115 -7.68 9.52 -3.30
C ARG A 115 -6.39 10.26 -3.63
N HIS A 116 -5.28 9.88 -2.99
CA HIS A 116 -3.95 10.44 -3.24
C HIS A 116 -3.54 10.30 -4.71
N ASP A 117 -3.62 9.10 -5.29
CA ASP A 117 -3.23 8.84 -6.68
C ASP A 117 -4.06 9.65 -7.69
N ARG A 118 -5.35 9.84 -7.41
CA ARG A 118 -6.22 10.69 -8.23
C ARG A 118 -5.83 12.17 -8.14
N GLN A 119 -5.42 12.64 -6.97
CA GLN A 119 -4.95 14.00 -6.79
C GLN A 119 -3.62 14.24 -7.52
N GLU A 120 -2.66 13.33 -7.38
CA GLU A 120 -1.35 13.41 -8.05
C GLU A 120 -1.47 13.43 -9.57
N ARG A 121 -2.36 12.60 -10.14
CA ARG A 121 -2.64 12.59 -11.58
C ARG A 121 -3.25 13.90 -12.08
N ARG A 122 -4.10 14.55 -11.26
CA ARG A 122 -4.69 15.86 -11.60
C ARG A 122 -3.65 16.97 -11.57
N SER A 123 -2.81 16.98 -10.53
CA SER A 123 -1.72 17.95 -10.38
C SER A 123 -0.68 17.83 -11.51
N SER A 124 -0.39 16.60 -11.95
CA SER A 124 0.57 16.33 -13.03
C SER A 124 0.01 16.58 -14.44
N GLY A 125 -1.32 16.62 -14.60
CA GLY A 125 -2.01 16.79 -15.88
C GLY A 125 -2.31 18.24 -16.30
N GLY A 126 -1.81 19.25 -15.56
CA GLY A 126 -2.10 20.68 -15.79
C GLY A 126 -1.28 21.39 -16.87
N GLY A 127 -0.44 20.67 -17.61
CA GLY A 127 0.31 21.24 -18.74
C GLY A 127 -0.44 21.06 -20.06
N VAL A 128 -1.32 21.99 -20.42
CA VAL A 128 -1.80 22.12 -21.80
C VAL A 128 -0.71 22.84 -22.61
N PRO A 129 -0.11 22.24 -23.65
CA PRO A 129 0.75 22.97 -24.57
C PRO A 129 -0.08 23.56 -25.71
N GLY A 130 0.14 24.85 -25.98
CA GLY A 130 -0.02 25.44 -27.31
C GLY A 130 -1.34 26.11 -27.62
N GLU A 131 -1.54 27.32 -27.09
CA GLU A 131 -2.29 28.33 -27.84
C GLU A 131 -1.31 28.91 -28.87
N ALA A 132 -1.28 28.30 -30.05
CA ALA A 132 -0.65 28.91 -31.22
C ALA A 132 -1.50 30.12 -31.61
N VAL A 133 -0.99 31.32 -31.30
CA VAL A 133 -1.52 32.56 -31.85
C VAL A 133 -1.00 32.69 -33.28
N PRO A 134 -1.86 32.70 -34.32
CA PRO A 134 -1.47 33.21 -35.62
C PRO A 134 -1.70 34.72 -35.63
N GLY A 135 -0.64 35.50 -35.81
CA GLY A 135 -0.68 36.89 -36.26
C GLY A 135 0.50 37.07 -37.21
N GLU A 136 0.28 37.06 -38.52
CA GLU A 136 -0.05 38.23 -39.36
C GLU A 136 1.09 39.26 -39.41
#